data_AF-A0A1X1YJA0-F1
#
_entry.id   AF-A0A1X1YJA0-F1
#
_cell.length_a   1.000
_cell.length_b   1.000
_cell.length_c   1.000
_cell.angle_alpha   90.00
_cell.angle_beta   90.00
_cell.angle_gamma   90.00
#
_symmetry.space_group_name_H-M   'P 1'
#
loop_
_entity.id
_entity.type
_entity.pdbx_description
1 polymer ?
#
loop_
_entity_poly.entity_id
_entity_poly.type
_entity_poly.pdbx_seq_one_letter_code
_entity_poly.pdbx_strand_id
1 'polypeptide(L)'
;MKIENQADVERIMAERNISFVFRPSITAQPDGTWIARYPGADWSVSGRDADEARRRLHAEELTRMRDPNHSEWKVNAVRRHLTEGPIDGVYELDNETADQVINAGTQAALDAEISAIDHRRSEP
;
A
#
# COMPACT_ATOMS: atom_id res chain seq x y z
N MET A 1 -18.92 -8.35 -5.28
CA MET A 1 -17.71 -9.19 -5.25
C MET A 1 -17.30 -9.35 -3.80
N LYS A 2 -17.12 -10.58 -3.29
CA LYS A 2 -16.61 -10.80 -1.92
C LYS A 2 -15.11 -11.01 -2.01
N ILE A 3 -14.35 -10.27 -1.21
CA ILE A 3 -12.89 -10.41 -1.08
C ILE A 3 -12.64 -10.85 0.35
N GLU A 4 -12.38 -12.14 0.52
CA GLU A 4 -12.27 -12.77 1.84
C GLU A 4 -10.84 -13.17 2.16
N ASN A 5 -10.03 -13.46 1.13
CA ASN A 5 -8.67 -13.94 1.30
C ASN A 5 -7.73 -13.46 0.18
N GLN A 6 -6.46 -13.84 0.29
CA GLN A 6 -5.42 -13.53 -0.68
C GLN A 6 -5.71 -14.09 -2.08
N ALA A 7 -6.31 -15.28 -2.19
CA ALA A 7 -6.63 -15.89 -3.48
C ALA A 7 -7.70 -15.08 -4.24
N ASP A 8 -8.63 -14.44 -3.53
CA ASP A 8 -9.57 -13.51 -4.16
C ASP A 8 -8.86 -12.30 -4.75
N VAL A 9 -7.89 -11.73 -4.02
CA VAL A 9 -7.08 -10.60 -4.50
C VAL A 9 -6.30 -11.00 -5.75
N GLU A 10 -5.63 -12.15 -5.73
CA GLU A 10 -4.86 -12.66 -6.86
C GLU A 10 -5.74 -12.93 -8.09
N ARG A 11 -6.93 -13.49 -7.89
CA ARG A 11 -7.91 -13.67 -8.95
C ARG A 11 -8.30 -12.34 -9.58
N ILE A 12 -8.55 -11.30 -8.79
CA ILE A 12 -8.91 -9.96 -9.30
C ILE A 12 -7.74 -9.36 -10.10
N MET A 13 -6.52 -9.48 -9.57
CA MET A 13 -5.30 -9.05 -10.26
C MET A 13 -5.18 -9.72 -11.63
N ALA A 14 -5.42 -11.04 -11.70
CA ALA A 14 -5.39 -11.78 -12.95
C ALA A 14 -6.54 -11.42 -13.91
N GLU A 15 -7.78 -11.34 -13.40
CA GLU A 15 -8.98 -11.03 -14.19
C GLU A 15 -8.92 -9.62 -14.79
N ARG A 16 -8.37 -8.66 -14.06
CA ARG A 16 -8.27 -7.25 -14.49
C ARG A 16 -6.93 -6.90 -15.11
N ASN A 17 -5.97 -7.82 -15.11
CA ASN A 17 -4.58 -7.60 -15.51
C ASN A 17 -3.93 -6.40 -14.81
N ILE A 18 -4.14 -6.32 -13.49
CA ILE A 18 -3.62 -5.26 -12.63
C ILE A 18 -2.79 -5.81 -11.47
N SER A 19 -1.98 -4.94 -10.90
CA SER A 19 -1.25 -5.13 -9.66
C SER A 19 -1.62 -4.07 -8.65
N PHE A 20 -1.81 -4.48 -7.39
CA PHE A 20 -2.03 -3.56 -6.28
C PHE A 20 -0.70 -3.12 -5.67
N VAL A 21 -0.49 -1.82 -5.60
CA VAL A 21 0.62 -1.20 -4.89
C VAL A 21 0.11 -0.56 -3.61
N PHE A 22 0.80 -0.82 -2.51
CA PHE A 22 0.50 -0.28 -1.19
C PHE A 22 1.55 0.73 -0.78
N ARG A 23 1.16 2.01 -0.66
CA ARG A 23 2.01 3.08 -0.12
C ARG A 23 1.65 3.32 1.35
N PRO A 24 2.62 3.26 2.27
CA PRO A 24 2.35 3.60 3.65
C PRO A 24 2.14 5.11 3.81
N SER A 25 1.21 5.46 4.69
CA SER A 25 1.07 6.82 5.22
C SER A 25 2.14 7.08 6.27
N ILE A 26 2.77 8.25 6.23
CA ILE A 26 3.76 8.70 7.21
C ILE A 26 3.42 10.13 7.58
N THR A 27 2.96 10.35 8.81
CA THR A 27 2.37 11.63 9.22
C THR A 27 3.04 12.14 10.48
N ALA A 28 3.41 13.43 10.49
CA ALA A 28 3.91 14.11 11.67
C ALA A 28 2.78 14.36 12.67
N GLN A 29 3.07 14.17 13.95
CA GLN A 29 2.14 14.37 15.05
C GLN A 29 2.43 15.66 15.81
N PRO A 30 1.43 16.23 16.52
CA PRO A 30 1.60 17.46 17.29
C PRO A 30 2.65 17.36 18.41
N ASP A 31 2.94 16.16 18.91
CA ASP A 31 3.94 15.89 19.94
C ASP A 31 5.37 15.75 19.38
N GLY A 32 5.55 15.96 18.07
CA GLY A 32 6.84 15.84 17.39
C GLY A 32 7.20 14.42 16.96
N THR A 33 6.34 13.43 17.23
CA THR A 33 6.53 12.06 16.71
C THR A 33 6.00 11.91 15.29
N TRP A 34 6.41 10.84 14.60
CA TRP A 34 5.92 10.48 13.28
C TRP A 34 5.24 9.12 13.35
N ILE A 35 4.02 9.01 12.85
CA ILE A 35 3.31 7.73 12.76
C ILE A 35 3.35 7.22 11.31
N ALA A 36 3.75 5.96 11.15
CA ALA A 36 3.69 5.25 9.89
C ALA A 36 2.69 4.10 9.94
N ARG A 37 1.89 3.93 8.86
CA ARG A 37 0.82 2.91 8.77
C ARG A 37 0.50 2.53 7.34
N TYR A 38 0.27 1.24 7.10
CA TYR A 38 -0.30 0.73 5.84
C TYR A 38 -1.83 0.90 5.78
N PRO A 39 -2.43 1.15 4.60
CA PRO A 39 -3.83 1.56 4.45
C PRO A 39 -4.89 0.54 4.91
N GLY A 40 -4.52 -0.73 5.03
CA GLY A 40 -5.38 -1.80 5.57
C GLY A 40 -4.88 -2.42 6.88
N ALA A 41 -3.80 -1.90 7.46
CA ALA A 41 -3.28 -2.39 8.73
C ALA A 41 -4.09 -1.81 9.90
N ASP A 42 -4.41 -2.63 10.89
CA ASP A 42 -4.95 -2.22 12.19
C ASP A 42 -3.88 -1.72 13.17
N TRP A 43 -2.61 -1.92 12.81
CA TRP A 43 -1.44 -1.48 13.54
C TRP A 43 -0.75 -0.28 12.87
N SER A 44 0.04 0.44 13.66
CA SER A 44 0.92 1.52 13.23
C SER A 44 2.18 1.54 14.06
N VAL A 45 3.24 2.15 13.56
CA VAL A 45 4.49 2.36 14.32
C VAL A 45 4.78 3.85 14.47
N SER A 46 5.48 4.21 15.53
CA SER A 46 5.98 5.58 15.75
C SER A 46 7.49 5.67 15.60
N GLY A 47 7.96 6.80 15.08
CA GLY A 47 9.37 7.19 15.00
C GLY A 47 9.58 8.63 15.44
N ARG A 48 10.82 9.04 15.68
CA ARG A 48 11.16 10.45 16.01
C ARG A 48 11.20 11.34 14.77
N ASP A 49 11.38 10.73 13.60
CA ASP A 49 11.37 11.37 12.30
C ASP A 49 10.71 10.43 11.26
N ALA A 50 10.44 10.95 10.07
CA ALA A 50 9.78 10.22 8.99
C ALA A 50 10.58 8.98 8.55
N ASP A 51 11.92 9.07 8.52
CA ASP A 51 12.78 7.97 8.09
C ASP A 51 12.81 6.84 9.13
N GLU A 52 12.84 7.17 10.42
CA GLU A 52 12.75 6.21 11.50
C GLU A 52 11.37 5.53 11.49
N ALA A 53 10.29 6.28 11.32
CA ALA A 53 8.95 5.71 11.21
C ALA A 53 8.85 4.75 10.02
N ARG A 54 9.42 5.10 8.85
CA ARG A 54 9.48 4.22 7.66
C ARG A 54 10.28 2.95 7.92
N ARG A 55 11.49 3.06 8.49
CA ARG A 55 12.33 1.91 8.82
C ARG A 55 11.64 0.97 9.80
N ARG A 56 11.02 1.52 10.85
CA ARG A 56 10.25 0.75 11.83
C ARG A 56 9.06 0.06 11.19
N LEU A 57 8.37 0.71 10.24
CA LEU A 57 7.22 0.12 9.58
C LEU A 57 7.63 -1.11 8.76
N HIS A 58 8.74 -1.01 8.03
CA HIS A 58 9.27 -2.12 7.26
C HIS A 58 9.75 -3.28 8.15
N ALA A 59 10.43 -2.98 9.26
CA ALA A 59 10.84 -4.01 10.22
C ALA A 59 9.64 -4.73 10.84
N GLU A 60 8.59 -3.97 11.14
CA GLU A 60 7.35 -4.49 11.69
C GLU A 60 6.60 -5.36 10.67
N GLU A 61 6.58 -4.95 9.40
CA GLU A 61 6.05 -5.77 8.30
C GLU A 61 6.81 -7.09 8.18
N LEU A 62 8.15 -7.07 8.14
CA LEU A 62 8.97 -8.29 8.07
C LEU A 62 8.73 -9.21 9.27
N THR A 63 8.54 -8.63 10.45
CA THR A 63 8.23 -9.39 11.67
C THR A 63 6.86 -10.07 11.55
N ARG A 64 5.86 -9.33 11.06
CA ARG A 64 4.51 -9.86 10.83
C ARG A 64 4.44 -10.88 9.70
N MET A 65 5.19 -10.71 8.62
CA MET A 65 5.26 -11.67 7.51
C MET A 65 5.82 -13.04 7.89
N ARG A 66 6.46 -13.18 9.06
CA ARG A 66 6.85 -14.49 9.61
C ARG A 66 5.67 -15.31 10.08
N ASP A 67 4.53 -14.68 10.32
CA ASP A 67 3.27 -15.34 10.61
C ASP A 67 2.39 -15.36 9.33
N PRO A 68 2.03 -16.54 8.81
CA PRO A 68 1.23 -16.66 7.59
C PRO A 68 -0.15 -16.02 7.69
N ASN A 69 -0.67 -15.75 8.90
CA ASN A 69 -1.97 -15.08 9.09
C ASN A 69 -1.90 -13.55 8.93
N HIS A 70 -0.71 -12.96 8.87
CA HIS A 70 -0.55 -11.50 8.97
C HIS A 70 -0.52 -10.75 7.62
N SER A 71 -0.71 -11.45 6.50
CA SER A 71 -0.96 -10.85 5.18
C SER A 71 -2.35 -10.21 5.05
N GLU A 72 -3.21 -10.36 6.06
CA GLU A 72 -4.59 -9.84 6.08
C GLU A 72 -4.70 -8.34 5.79
N TRP A 73 -3.70 -7.54 6.17
CA TRP A 73 -3.78 -6.10 5.95
C TRP A 73 -3.85 -5.74 4.47
N LYS A 74 -3.23 -6.52 3.57
CA LYS A 74 -3.30 -6.31 2.11
C LYS A 74 -4.69 -6.65 1.59
N VAL A 75 -5.24 -7.79 2.03
CA VAL A 75 -6.62 -8.21 1.70
C VAL A 75 -7.62 -7.15 2.19
N ASN A 76 -7.47 -6.66 3.42
CA ASN A 76 -8.31 -5.61 3.98
C ASN A 76 -8.18 -4.30 3.19
N ALA A 77 -6.97 -3.90 2.81
CA ALA A 77 -6.74 -2.70 1.99
C ALA A 77 -7.45 -2.81 0.63
N VAL A 78 -7.27 -3.93 -0.09
CA VAL A 78 -7.91 -4.17 -1.39
C VAL A 78 -9.42 -4.26 -1.26
N ARG A 79 -9.92 -4.97 -0.23
CA ARG A 79 -11.36 -5.05 0.07
C ARG A 79 -11.95 -3.67 0.21
N ARG A 80 -11.37 -2.83 1.06
CA ARG A 80 -11.85 -1.46 1.28
C ARG A 80 -11.76 -0.63 0.01
N HIS A 81 -10.64 -0.67 -0.71
CA HIS A 81 -10.48 0.04 -1.99
C HIS A 81 -11.57 -0.29 -3.01
N LEU A 82 -11.95 -1.56 -3.12
CA LEU A 82 -12.93 -2.02 -4.10
C LEU A 82 -14.39 -1.91 -3.65
N THR A 83 -14.65 -1.75 -2.34
CA THR A 83 -16.02 -1.64 -1.79
C THR A 83 -16.39 -0.22 -1.36
N GLU A 84 -15.46 0.51 -0.75
CA GLU A 84 -15.64 1.90 -0.30
C GLU A 84 -15.27 2.91 -1.40
N GLY A 85 -14.59 2.45 -2.46
CA GLY A 85 -13.99 3.30 -3.48
C GLY A 85 -12.50 3.56 -3.21
N PRO A 86 -11.81 4.30 -4.09
CA PRO A 86 -10.37 4.50 -3.98
C PRO A 86 -9.97 5.07 -2.62
N ILE A 87 -9.16 4.30 -1.88
CA ILE A 87 -8.58 4.74 -0.60
C ILE A 87 -7.13 5.17 -0.77
N ASP A 88 -6.71 6.15 0.04
CA ASP A 88 -5.35 6.64 0.07
C ASP A 88 -4.36 5.51 0.37
N GLY A 89 -3.26 5.51 -0.37
CA GLY A 89 -2.20 4.51 -0.21
C GLY A 89 -2.46 3.18 -0.91
N VAL A 90 -3.58 3.01 -1.63
CA VAL A 90 -3.81 1.84 -2.51
C VAL A 90 -3.96 2.29 -3.96
N TYR A 91 -3.13 1.70 -4.81
CA TYR A 91 -3.05 2.03 -6.23
C TYR A 91 -3.23 0.77 -7.07
N GLU A 92 -4.03 0.89 -8.12
CA GLU A 92 -4.17 -0.10 -9.16
C GLU A 92 -3.25 0.32 -10.31
N LEU A 93 -2.23 -0.48 -10.59
CA LEU A 93 -1.38 -0.36 -11.77
C LEU A 93 -1.75 -1.47 -12.73
N ASP A 94 -1.75 -1.23 -14.04
CA ASP A 94 -1.72 -2.34 -14.99
C ASP A 94 -0.40 -3.13 -14.82
N ASN A 95 -0.42 -4.42 -15.15
CA ASN A 95 0.74 -5.28 -14.95
C ASN A 95 1.98 -4.84 -15.73
N GLU A 96 1.82 -4.18 -16.88
CA GLU A 96 2.97 -3.66 -17.65
C GLU A 96 3.65 -2.52 -16.88
N THR A 97 2.87 -1.55 -16.38
CA THR A 97 3.39 -0.47 -15.53
C THR A 97 4.01 -1.01 -14.24
N ALA A 98 3.38 -1.98 -13.60
CA ALA A 98 3.92 -2.61 -12.40
C ALA A 98 5.26 -3.31 -12.67
N ASP A 99 5.35 -4.06 -13.76
CA ASP A 99 6.60 -4.71 -14.19
C ASP A 99 7.67 -3.68 -14.53
N GLN A 100 7.32 -2.57 -15.20
CA GLN A 100 8.26 -1.49 -15.49
C GLN A 100 8.81 -0.86 -14.20
N VAL A 101 7.96 -0.60 -13.21
CA VAL A 101 8.37 -0.05 -11.91
C VAL A 101 9.25 -1.04 -11.14
N ILE A 102 8.88 -2.33 -11.11
CA ILE A 102 9.66 -3.38 -10.46
C ILE A 102 11.03 -3.56 -11.14
N ASN A 103 11.05 -3.58 -12.48
CA ASN A 103 12.26 -3.72 -13.28
C ASN A 103 13.18 -2.50 -13.18
N ALA A 104 12.61 -1.29 -13.11
CA ALA A 104 13.37 -0.08 -12.84
C ALA A 104 14.03 -0.15 -11.45
N GLY A 105 13.39 -0.84 -10.49
CA GLY A 105 13.94 -1.09 -9.16
C GLY A 105 14.16 0.16 -8.33
N THR A 106 13.62 1.31 -8.76
CA THR A 106 13.82 2.60 -8.09
C THR A 106 12.51 3.10 -7.47
N GLN A 107 12.61 3.59 -6.23
CA GLN A 107 11.51 4.24 -5.54
C GLN A 107 10.98 5.44 -6.34
N ALA A 108 11.84 6.15 -7.09
CA ALA A 108 11.45 7.30 -7.91
C ALA A 108 10.49 6.93 -9.06
N ALA A 109 10.69 5.80 -9.72
CA ALA A 109 9.77 5.33 -10.76
C ALA A 109 8.39 5.02 -10.17
N LEU A 110 8.36 4.35 -9.01
CA LEU A 110 7.11 4.09 -8.30
C LEU A 110 6.41 5.38 -7.86
N ASP A 111 7.15 6.33 -7.31
CA ASP A 111 6.62 7.60 -6.83
C ASP A 111 6.06 8.46 -7.97
N ALA A 112 6.67 8.40 -9.16
CA ALA A 112 6.17 9.09 -10.35
C ALA A 112 4.81 8.54 -10.82
N GLU A 113 4.66 7.22 -10.91
CA GLU A 113 3.39 6.58 -11.29
C GLU A 113 2.28 6.86 -10.29
N ILE A 114 2.61 6.77 -9.00
CA ILE A 114 1.68 7.11 -7.91
C ILE A 114 1.24 8.57 -8.03
N SER A 115 2.18 9.49 -8.24
CA SER A 115 1.87 10.92 -8.37
C SER A 115 0.96 11.21 -9.58
N ALA A 116 1.14 10.50 -10.69
CA ALA A 116 0.28 10.62 -11.86
C ALA A 116 -1.15 10.10 -11.59
N ILE A 117 -1.31 9.05 -10.78
CA ILE A 117 -2.62 8.55 -10.35
C ILE A 117 -3.31 9.56 -9.42
N ASP A 118 -2.59 10.08 -8.42
CA ASP A 118 -3.13 11.07 -7.49
C ASP A 118 -3.56 12.35 -8.22
N HIS A 119 -2.80 12.79 -9.23
CA HIS A 119 -3.18 13.93 -10.05
C HIS A 119 -4.51 13.69 -10.77
N ARG A 120 -4.66 12.54 -11.45
CA ARG A 120 -5.91 12.17 -12.14
C ARG A 120 -7.11 12.04 -11.20
N ARG A 121 -6.90 11.62 -9.94
CA ARG A 121 -7.96 11.55 -8.92
C ARG A 121 -8.37 12.92 -8.39
N SER A 122 -7.49 13.91 -8.50
CA SER A 122 -7.71 15.28 -8.02
C SER A 122 -8.35 16.19 -9.09
N GLU A 123 -8.37 15.74 -10.35
CA GLU A 123 -9.04 16.45 -11.45
C GLU A 123 -10.55 16.17 -11.43
N PRO A 124 -11.40 17.22 -11.38
CA PRO A 124 -12.87 17.11 -11.24
C PRO A 124 -13.60 16.71 -12.53
#